data_AF-A0A2T5BHC2-F1
#
_entry.id   AF-A0A2T5BHC2-F1
#
_cell.length_a   1.000
_cell.length_b   1.000
_cell.length_c   1.000
_cell.angle_alpha   90.00
_cell.angle_beta   90.00
_cell.angle_gamma   90.00
#
_symmetry.space_group_name_H-M   'P 1'
#
loop_
_entity.id
_entity.type
_entity.pdbx_description
1 polymer ?
#
loop_
_entity_poly.entity_id
_entity_poly.type
_entity_poly.pdbx_seq_one_letter_code
_entity_poly.pdbx_strand_id
1 'polypeptide(L)'
;MLEVPENAADAPVVQVAREEPAAPVRRRGRTALLIAGAALLGLVGGTCTGYLIQADRSPTALPPLSQPKLAQAKGKAPEPLSAARDRQVKTDGDLRKLLLKKPGGAKTADWVPGDGWMDLYAYAETYEEPRNMFGRLITDEFRRAAVTGWQSGAQTAEIRLIQFRQQESLEASDSTDSSQYWADREPETDSWSIPGTGNGMAYVHHRPDAKPGYVPLYSAEAHAYRGDVAMEVWIYDSKPITKARIMDLAKRQMERL
;
A
#
# COMPACT_ATOMS: atom_id res chain seq x y z
N MET A 1 43.31 -47.67 51.42
CA MET A 1 43.57 -46.49 50.59
C MET A 1 42.24 -45.71 50.53
N LEU A 2 41.83 -45.03 51.61
CA LEU A 2 42.41 -43.80 52.22
C LEU A 2 42.15 -42.59 51.29
N GLU A 3 41.34 -41.56 51.58
CA GLU A 3 40.36 -41.20 52.66
C GLU A 3 39.26 -40.27 52.03
N VAL A 4 37.97 -40.14 52.42
CA VAL A 4 37.07 -40.71 53.46
C VAL A 4 37.22 -40.12 54.89
N PRO A 5 36.18 -39.49 55.53
CA PRO A 5 34.86 -38.98 55.03
C PRO A 5 34.35 -37.66 55.72
N GLU A 6 33.03 -37.40 55.64
CA GLU A 6 32.13 -36.62 56.56
C GLU A 6 32.39 -35.10 56.81
N ASN A 7 31.41 -34.18 56.95
CA ASN A 7 30.00 -34.13 57.40
C ASN A 7 29.81 -33.67 58.88
N ALA A 8 28.62 -33.11 59.15
CA ALA A 8 28.14 -32.54 60.41
C ALA A 8 28.76 -31.18 60.84
N ALA A 9 28.06 -30.49 61.72
CA ALA A 9 28.36 -29.13 62.17
C ALA A 9 28.36 -29.06 63.71
N ASP A 10 29.09 -28.10 64.27
CA ASP A 10 28.60 -27.36 65.44
C ASP A 10 29.28 -25.97 65.57
N ALA A 11 28.73 -25.13 66.46
CA ALA A 11 29.33 -23.92 67.02
C ALA A 11 29.78 -24.22 68.48
N PRO A 12 30.14 -23.26 69.38
CA PRO A 12 30.28 -21.79 69.27
C PRO A 12 31.55 -21.19 69.99
N VAL A 13 31.45 -19.93 70.49
CA VAL A 13 32.27 -19.24 71.53
C VAL A 13 33.42 -18.28 71.10
N VAL A 14 33.03 -17.07 70.67
CA VAL A 14 33.22 -15.77 71.36
C VAL A 14 34.64 -15.25 71.78
N GLN A 15 35.04 -14.12 71.16
CA GLN A 15 35.95 -13.03 71.63
C GLN A 15 37.46 -13.35 71.78
N VAL A 16 38.40 -12.38 71.76
CA VAL A 16 38.36 -10.93 72.06
C VAL A 16 38.97 -10.07 70.93
N ALA A 17 38.51 -8.83 70.75
CA ALA A 17 39.03 -7.88 69.76
C ALA A 17 40.33 -7.18 70.22
N ARG A 18 41.18 -6.81 69.25
CA ARG A 18 42.26 -5.83 69.42
C ARG A 18 42.30 -4.93 68.19
N GLU A 19 42.50 -3.64 68.42
CA GLU A 19 42.27 -2.56 67.44
C GLU A 19 43.60 -1.98 66.92
N GLU A 20 43.67 -1.70 65.62
CA GLU A 20 44.72 -0.89 64.98
C GLU A 20 44.08 0.28 64.19
N PRO A 21 44.76 1.44 64.08
CA PRO A 21 44.08 2.71 63.88
C PRO A 21 43.65 3.00 62.43
N ALA A 22 42.44 3.53 62.28
CA ALA A 22 41.92 3.98 61.00
C ALA A 22 42.66 5.22 60.44
N ALA A 23 43.03 5.17 59.16
CA ALA A 23 43.67 6.28 58.46
C ALA A 23 42.72 7.50 58.29
N PRO A 24 43.23 8.75 58.36
CA PRO A 24 42.37 9.95 58.37
C PRO A 24 41.70 10.21 57.01
N VAL A 25 40.37 10.14 57.00
CA VAL A 25 39.53 10.40 55.81
C VAL A 25 39.66 11.87 55.38
N ARG A 26 40.33 12.10 54.24
CA ARG A 26 40.50 13.44 53.67
C ARG A 26 39.16 14.01 53.19
N ARG A 27 38.74 15.15 53.77
CA ARG A 27 37.48 15.86 53.48
C ARG A 27 37.44 16.48 52.07
N ARG A 28 37.34 15.65 51.02
CA ARG A 28 36.99 16.08 49.65
C ARG A 28 35.47 16.27 49.57
N GLY A 29 35.01 17.50 49.35
CA GLY A 29 33.59 17.81 49.21
C GLY A 29 33.30 19.25 48.82
N ARG A 30 33.68 20.23 49.66
CA ARG A 30 33.37 21.66 49.45
C ARG A 30 33.82 22.18 48.08
N THR A 31 35.03 21.84 47.62
CA THR A 31 35.54 22.28 46.31
C THR A 31 34.74 21.69 45.14
N ALA A 32 34.33 20.42 45.23
CA ALA A 32 33.54 19.78 44.19
C ALA A 32 32.13 20.39 44.08
N LEU A 33 31.53 20.73 45.23
CA LEU A 33 30.21 21.37 45.31
C LEU A 33 30.24 22.80 44.72
N LEU A 34 31.32 23.56 44.97
CA LEU A 34 31.55 24.86 44.34
C LEU A 34 31.75 24.76 42.82
N ILE A 35 32.52 23.77 42.35
CA ILE A 35 32.73 23.53 40.90
C ILE A 35 31.41 23.12 40.22
N ALA A 36 30.62 22.25 40.85
CA ALA A 36 29.30 21.85 40.32
C ALA A 36 28.32 23.03 40.26
N GLY A 37 28.30 23.89 41.29
CA GLY A 37 27.51 25.13 41.29
C GLY A 37 27.94 26.10 40.20
N ALA A 38 29.25 26.30 40.02
CA ALA A 38 29.78 27.15 38.95
C ALA A 38 29.45 26.59 37.54
N ALA A 39 29.51 25.27 37.36
CA ALA A 39 29.14 24.62 36.09
C ALA A 39 27.63 24.79 35.79
N LEU A 40 26.75 24.62 36.78
CA LEU A 40 25.30 24.87 36.63
C LEU A 40 25.01 26.33 36.29
N LEU A 41 25.62 27.29 37.00
CA LEU A 41 25.45 28.71 36.73
C LEU A 41 25.98 29.11 35.35
N GLY A 42 27.11 28.56 34.93
CA GLY A 42 27.67 28.76 33.59
C GLY A 42 26.77 28.20 32.49
N LEU A 43 26.17 27.03 32.70
CA LEU A 43 25.25 26.40 31.76
C LEU A 43 23.96 27.23 31.64
N VAL A 44 23.31 27.60 32.75
CA VAL A 44 22.08 28.42 32.75
C VAL A 44 22.33 29.81 32.16
N GLY A 45 23.42 30.48 32.54
CA GLY A 45 23.81 31.77 31.96
C GLY A 45 24.09 31.68 30.45
N GLY A 46 24.78 30.61 30.03
CA GLY A 46 25.04 30.31 28.61
C GLY A 46 23.77 30.05 27.81
N THR A 47 22.84 29.23 28.30
CA THR A 47 21.59 28.93 27.59
C THR A 47 20.66 30.13 27.51
N CYS A 48 20.50 30.90 28.59
CA CYS A 48 19.67 32.11 28.55
C CYS A 48 20.24 33.18 27.61
N THR A 49 21.56 33.39 27.63
CA THR A 49 22.23 34.34 26.73
C THR A 49 22.16 33.87 25.27
N GLY A 50 22.42 32.58 25.01
CA GLY A 50 22.32 31.98 23.67
C GLY A 50 20.89 31.92 23.12
N TYR A 51 19.87 31.86 23.98
CA TYR A 51 18.47 31.99 23.59
C TYR A 51 18.13 33.42 23.19
N LEU A 52 18.50 34.43 24.01
CA LEU A 52 18.26 35.84 23.70
C LEU A 52 18.93 36.25 22.37
N ILE A 53 20.18 35.82 22.13
CA ILE A 53 20.90 36.07 20.86
C ILE A 53 20.22 35.41 19.65
N GLN A 54 19.44 34.35 19.84
CA GLN A 54 18.66 33.73 18.75
C GLN A 54 17.27 34.33 18.59
N ALA A 55 16.63 34.77 19.68
CA ALA A 55 15.34 35.45 19.66
C ALA A 55 15.45 36.87 19.02
N ASP A 56 16.57 37.56 19.23
CA ASP A 56 16.86 38.89 18.69
C ASP A 56 17.47 38.86 17.26
N ARG A 57 17.59 37.68 16.65
CA ARG A 57 17.92 37.58 15.22
C ARG A 57 16.70 37.93 14.38
N SER A 58 16.78 39.06 13.68
CA SER A 58 15.86 39.41 12.60
C SER A 58 15.58 38.21 11.70
N PRO A 59 14.31 37.83 11.46
CA PRO A 59 13.98 36.70 10.61
C PRO A 59 14.59 36.84 9.21
N THR A 60 15.33 35.83 8.76
CA THR A 60 15.83 35.77 7.38
C THR A 60 14.65 35.78 6.43
N ALA A 61 14.52 36.85 5.63
CA ALA A 61 13.45 36.96 4.66
C ALA A 61 13.49 35.77 3.68
N LEU A 62 12.35 35.08 3.54
CA LEU A 62 12.21 34.00 2.58
C LEU A 62 12.39 34.54 1.14
N PRO A 63 12.95 33.74 0.21
CA PRO A 63 12.94 34.08 -1.20
C PRO A 63 11.50 34.39 -1.66
N PRO A 64 11.30 35.44 -2.48
CA PRO A 64 9.95 35.86 -2.86
C PRO A 64 9.26 34.76 -3.68
N LEU A 65 8.11 34.27 -3.17
CA LEU A 65 7.32 33.19 -3.79
C LEU A 65 6.73 33.55 -5.16
N SER A 66 6.88 34.80 -5.61
CA SER A 66 6.55 35.25 -6.96
C SER A 66 7.49 34.60 -7.98
N GLN A 67 7.09 33.43 -8.47
CA GLN A 67 7.69 32.80 -9.65
C GLN A 67 7.79 33.83 -10.80
N PRO A 68 8.83 33.78 -11.64
CA PRO A 68 8.88 34.61 -12.85
C PRO A 68 7.62 34.35 -13.67
N LYS A 69 6.90 35.41 -14.07
CA LYS A 69 5.66 35.28 -14.84
C LYS A 69 5.92 34.45 -16.09
N LEU A 70 5.39 33.21 -16.08
CA LEU A 70 5.41 32.34 -17.25
C LEU A 70 4.79 33.09 -18.44
N ALA A 71 5.50 33.07 -19.58
CA ALA A 71 5.09 33.79 -20.76
C ALA A 71 3.85 33.13 -21.38
N GLN A 72 2.67 33.51 -20.90
CA GLN A 72 1.40 33.10 -21.50
C GLN A 72 1.39 33.46 -22.99
N ALA A 73 1.07 32.48 -23.83
CA ALA A 73 1.03 32.65 -25.27
C ALA A 73 0.01 33.74 -25.64
N LYS A 74 0.47 34.80 -26.32
CA LYS A 74 -0.39 35.89 -26.79
C LYS A 74 -1.15 35.46 -28.05
N GLY A 75 -2.23 34.71 -27.86
CA GLY A 75 -3.12 34.24 -28.92
C GLY A 75 -4.42 33.67 -28.37
N LYS A 76 -5.32 33.24 -29.27
CA LYS A 76 -6.47 32.39 -28.89
C LYS A 76 -5.90 31.09 -28.30
N ALA A 77 -6.47 30.62 -27.18
CA ALA A 77 -6.13 29.30 -26.65
C ALA A 77 -6.36 28.22 -27.73
N PRO A 78 -5.58 27.13 -27.75
CA PRO A 78 -5.88 25.99 -28.61
C PRO A 78 -7.31 25.51 -28.33
N GLU A 79 -8.02 25.07 -29.36
CA GLU A 79 -9.40 24.62 -29.17
C GLU A 79 -9.43 23.39 -28.25
N PRO A 80 -10.41 23.28 -27.33
CA PRO A 80 -10.54 22.13 -26.44
C PRO A 80 -10.52 20.81 -27.23
N LEU A 81 -10.00 19.76 -26.61
CA LEU A 81 -9.99 18.45 -27.23
C LEU A 81 -11.42 18.03 -27.59
N SER A 82 -11.68 17.87 -28.89
CA SER A 82 -12.91 17.25 -29.40
C SER A 82 -13.14 15.92 -28.69
N ALA A 83 -14.39 15.55 -28.37
CA ALA A 83 -14.74 14.33 -27.63
C ALA A 83 -14.22 12.99 -28.21
N ALA A 84 -13.74 12.96 -29.46
CA ALA A 84 -13.05 11.80 -30.06
C ALA A 84 -11.55 11.71 -29.74
N ARG A 85 -10.97 12.77 -29.15
CA ARG A 85 -9.58 12.91 -28.70
C ARG A 85 -9.48 13.08 -27.18
N ASP A 86 -10.49 13.68 -26.57
CA ASP A 86 -10.68 13.66 -25.12
C ASP A 86 -11.12 12.26 -24.65
N ARG A 87 -10.29 11.60 -23.84
CA ARG A 87 -10.60 10.27 -23.28
C ARG A 87 -11.36 10.35 -21.96
N GLN A 88 -11.37 11.49 -21.28
CA GLN A 88 -12.14 11.68 -20.05
C GLN A 88 -13.63 11.75 -20.37
N VAL A 89 -14.03 12.45 -21.44
CA VAL A 89 -15.41 12.43 -21.97
C VAL A 89 -15.89 11.00 -22.30
N LYS A 90 -14.97 10.08 -22.61
CA LYS A 90 -15.25 8.67 -22.87
C LYS A 90 -15.41 7.84 -21.59
N THR A 91 -14.60 8.06 -20.54
CA THR A 91 -14.75 7.37 -19.23
C THR A 91 -15.88 7.95 -18.38
N ASP A 92 -16.18 9.24 -18.50
CA ASP A 92 -17.36 9.89 -17.90
C ASP A 92 -18.70 9.36 -18.44
N GLY A 93 -18.71 8.77 -19.64
CA GLY A 93 -19.90 8.22 -20.29
C GLY A 93 -20.48 6.96 -19.62
N ASP A 94 -21.02 6.05 -20.43
CA ASP A 94 -21.53 4.76 -19.96
C ASP A 94 -20.39 3.73 -20.00
N LEU A 95 -19.75 3.50 -18.86
CA LEU A 95 -18.56 2.66 -18.69
C LEU A 95 -18.75 1.22 -19.23
N ARG A 96 -19.98 0.70 -19.20
CA ARG A 96 -20.33 -0.61 -19.79
C ARG A 96 -20.09 -0.68 -21.30
N LYS A 97 -20.11 0.47 -21.99
CA LYS A 97 -19.76 0.57 -23.42
C LYS A 97 -18.26 0.41 -23.68
N LEU A 98 -17.42 0.35 -22.64
CA LEU A 98 -15.98 0.06 -22.76
C LEU A 98 -15.65 -1.42 -22.49
N LEU A 99 -16.48 -2.14 -21.73
CA LEU A 99 -16.34 -3.57 -21.45
C LEU A 99 -16.37 -4.46 -22.70
N LEU A 100 -15.45 -5.43 -22.79
CA LEU A 100 -15.43 -6.45 -23.84
C LEU A 100 -16.77 -7.19 -23.95
N LYS A 101 -17.22 -7.41 -25.19
CA LYS A 101 -18.39 -8.25 -25.43
C LYS A 101 -18.02 -9.71 -25.20
N LYS A 102 -18.85 -10.43 -24.46
CA LYS A 102 -18.82 -11.88 -24.33
C LYS A 102 -18.61 -12.56 -25.70
N PRO A 103 -17.69 -13.54 -25.82
CA PRO A 103 -17.45 -14.25 -27.07
C PRO A 103 -18.65 -15.12 -27.50
N GLY A 104 -18.72 -15.42 -28.80
CA GLY A 104 -19.74 -16.32 -29.35
C GLY A 104 -19.71 -17.71 -28.71
N GLY A 105 -20.89 -18.29 -28.47
CA GLY A 105 -21.04 -19.61 -27.83
C GLY A 105 -20.95 -19.61 -26.29
N ALA A 106 -20.39 -18.57 -25.67
CA ALA A 106 -20.32 -18.48 -24.20
C ALA A 106 -21.68 -18.09 -23.58
N LYS A 107 -21.95 -18.61 -22.37
CA LYS A 107 -23.07 -18.16 -21.53
C LYS A 107 -22.67 -16.91 -20.77
N THR A 108 -23.62 -16.00 -20.52
CA THR A 108 -23.36 -14.91 -19.56
C THR A 108 -23.31 -15.55 -18.17
N ALA A 109 -22.41 -15.09 -17.30
CA ALA A 109 -22.29 -15.69 -15.98
C ALA A 109 -23.39 -15.18 -15.03
N ASP A 110 -23.96 -16.06 -14.21
CA ASP A 110 -25.16 -15.75 -13.42
C ASP A 110 -24.92 -14.76 -12.26
N TRP A 111 -23.65 -14.54 -11.89
CA TRP A 111 -23.24 -13.53 -10.89
C TRP A 111 -23.05 -12.12 -11.48
N VAL A 112 -23.13 -11.97 -12.81
CA VAL A 112 -23.04 -10.66 -13.47
C VAL A 112 -24.40 -9.97 -13.37
N PRO A 113 -24.52 -8.79 -12.74
CA PRO A 113 -25.78 -8.07 -12.63
C PRO A 113 -26.41 -7.80 -14.01
N GLY A 114 -27.73 -7.95 -14.10
CA GLY A 114 -28.46 -7.90 -15.38
C GLY A 114 -28.37 -6.56 -16.13
N ASP A 115 -27.96 -5.49 -15.45
CA ASP A 115 -27.69 -4.17 -16.02
C ASP A 115 -26.19 -3.89 -16.25
N GLY A 116 -25.29 -4.77 -15.81
CA GLY A 116 -23.83 -4.64 -15.94
C GLY A 116 -23.15 -3.62 -15.02
N TRP A 117 -23.82 -3.14 -13.97
CA TRP A 117 -23.22 -2.26 -12.97
C TRP A 117 -22.91 -3.02 -11.66
N MET A 118 -21.90 -2.53 -10.94
CA MET A 118 -21.65 -2.84 -9.54
C MET A 118 -21.64 -1.51 -8.77
N ASP A 119 -22.46 -1.43 -7.73
CA ASP A 119 -22.34 -0.36 -6.74
C ASP A 119 -21.17 -0.64 -5.77
N LEU A 120 -20.96 0.28 -4.83
CA LEU A 120 -19.86 0.19 -3.86
C LEU A 120 -19.98 -1.07 -2.98
N TYR A 121 -21.19 -1.49 -2.64
CA TYR A 121 -21.44 -2.68 -1.83
C TYR A 121 -21.18 -3.96 -2.65
N ALA A 122 -21.73 -4.06 -3.85
CA ALA A 122 -21.52 -5.20 -4.75
C ALA A 122 -20.04 -5.40 -5.13
N TYR A 123 -19.25 -4.32 -5.21
CA TYR A 123 -17.80 -4.40 -5.42
C TYR A 123 -17.04 -4.80 -4.15
N ALA A 124 -17.39 -4.24 -2.99
CA ALA A 124 -16.78 -4.59 -1.71
C ALA A 124 -16.94 -6.08 -1.34
N GLU A 125 -18.10 -6.68 -1.64
CA GLU A 125 -18.39 -8.11 -1.43
C GLU A 125 -17.56 -9.06 -2.31
N THR A 126 -16.69 -8.55 -3.20
CA THR A 126 -15.75 -9.38 -3.98
C THR A 126 -14.39 -9.60 -3.32
N TYR A 127 -14.13 -8.96 -2.17
CA TYR A 127 -12.87 -9.07 -1.42
C TYR A 127 -13.02 -9.95 -0.16
N GLU A 128 -11.91 -10.43 0.40
CA GLU A 128 -11.92 -11.30 1.59
C GLU A 128 -12.47 -10.62 2.86
N GLU A 129 -12.35 -9.30 2.96
CA GLU A 129 -12.89 -8.50 4.07
C GLU A 129 -13.86 -7.40 3.58
N PRO A 130 -15.09 -7.74 3.13
CA PRO A 130 -16.01 -6.79 2.51
C PRO A 130 -16.31 -5.54 3.35
N ARG A 131 -16.39 -5.68 4.68
CA ARG A 131 -16.61 -4.55 5.58
C ARG A 131 -15.46 -3.54 5.58
N ASN A 132 -14.23 -4.04 5.55
CA ASN A 132 -13.04 -3.20 5.56
C ASN A 132 -12.86 -2.54 4.19
N MET A 133 -13.11 -3.29 3.11
CA MET A 133 -13.09 -2.74 1.76
C MET A 133 -14.22 -1.73 1.53
N PHE A 134 -15.44 -1.95 2.03
CA PHE A 134 -16.53 -0.96 1.93
C PHE A 134 -16.14 0.38 2.58
N GLY A 135 -15.52 0.36 3.77
CA GLY A 135 -15.02 1.56 4.42
C GLY A 135 -13.91 2.25 3.63
N ARG A 136 -13.00 1.45 3.06
CA ARG A 136 -11.90 1.93 2.21
C ARG A 136 -12.40 2.54 0.90
N LEU A 137 -13.33 1.91 0.17
CA LEU A 137 -13.88 2.45 -1.08
C LEU A 137 -14.56 3.83 -0.94
N ILE A 138 -14.91 4.24 0.28
CA ILE A 138 -15.41 5.59 0.58
C ILE A 138 -14.26 6.60 0.68
N THR A 139 -13.12 6.25 1.31
CA THR A 139 -11.92 7.12 1.36
C THR A 139 -11.24 7.22 0.00
N ASP A 140 -11.21 6.11 -0.72
CA ASP A 140 -10.60 5.90 -2.03
C ASP A 140 -11.46 6.50 -3.17
N GLU A 141 -12.51 7.26 -2.82
CA GLU A 141 -13.36 8.00 -3.73
C GLU A 141 -14.04 7.17 -4.84
N PHE A 142 -14.51 5.95 -4.54
CA PHE A 142 -15.24 5.13 -5.51
C PHE A 142 -16.42 5.90 -6.13
N ARG A 143 -16.48 5.86 -7.47
CA ARG A 143 -17.51 6.56 -8.26
C ARG A 143 -18.55 5.59 -8.81
N ARG A 144 -18.11 4.45 -9.37
CA ARG A 144 -18.92 3.35 -9.92
C ARG A 144 -18.02 2.25 -10.47
N ALA A 145 -18.48 1.00 -10.48
CA ALA A 145 -17.84 -0.09 -11.21
C ALA A 145 -18.79 -0.69 -12.25
N ALA A 146 -18.27 -1.10 -13.41
CA ALA A 146 -19.01 -1.77 -14.47
C ALA A 146 -18.39 -3.15 -14.71
N VAL A 147 -19.22 -4.18 -14.90
CA VAL A 147 -18.76 -5.58 -14.97
C VAL A 147 -19.33 -6.33 -16.17
N THR A 148 -18.52 -7.22 -16.73
CA THR A 148 -18.97 -8.26 -17.68
C THR A 148 -18.31 -9.58 -17.32
N GLY A 149 -19.02 -10.68 -17.51
CA GLY A 149 -18.50 -12.01 -17.22
C GLY A 149 -19.25 -13.10 -17.97
N TRP A 150 -18.57 -14.23 -18.20
CA TRP A 150 -19.09 -15.32 -19.00
C TRP A 150 -18.48 -16.68 -18.66
N GLN A 151 -19.19 -17.73 -19.07
CA GLN A 151 -18.80 -19.13 -18.90
C GLN A 151 -18.66 -19.82 -20.27
N SER A 152 -17.59 -20.59 -20.42
CA SER A 152 -17.23 -21.38 -21.60
C SER A 152 -16.85 -22.79 -21.18
N GLY A 153 -17.86 -23.65 -20.93
CA GLY A 153 -17.63 -24.94 -20.28
C GLY A 153 -17.32 -24.74 -18.80
N ALA A 154 -16.21 -25.30 -18.32
CA ALA A 154 -15.72 -25.09 -16.96
C ALA A 154 -14.95 -23.76 -16.77
N GLN A 155 -14.55 -23.10 -17.86
CA GLN A 155 -13.82 -21.84 -17.79
C GLN A 155 -14.77 -20.67 -17.52
N THR A 156 -14.44 -19.84 -16.54
CA THR A 156 -15.08 -18.54 -16.29
C THR A 156 -14.12 -17.42 -16.69
N ALA A 157 -14.67 -16.27 -17.05
CA ALA A 157 -13.89 -15.03 -17.16
C ALA A 157 -14.75 -13.84 -16.76
N GLU A 158 -14.13 -12.85 -16.14
CA GLU A 158 -14.74 -11.62 -15.64
C GLU A 158 -13.81 -10.44 -15.94
N ILE A 159 -14.41 -9.28 -16.20
CA ILE A 159 -13.72 -8.01 -16.39
C ILE A 159 -14.50 -6.94 -15.63
N ARG A 160 -13.79 -6.20 -14.78
CA ARG A 160 -14.33 -5.02 -14.08
C ARG A 160 -13.60 -3.78 -14.58
N LEU A 161 -14.36 -2.69 -14.71
CA LEU A 161 -13.83 -1.35 -14.88
C LEU A 161 -14.33 -0.52 -13.71
N ILE A 162 -13.41 -0.05 -12.88
CA ILE A 162 -13.71 0.66 -11.64
C ILE A 162 -13.26 2.10 -11.80
N GLN A 163 -14.20 3.03 -11.69
CA GLN A 163 -13.94 4.46 -11.80
C GLN A 163 -13.91 5.08 -10.41
N PHE A 164 -12.88 5.87 -10.15
CA PHE A 164 -12.71 6.68 -8.94
C PHE A 164 -12.95 8.17 -9.26
N ARG A 165 -12.88 9.07 -8.28
CA ARG A 165 -13.00 10.52 -8.52
C ARG A 165 -11.66 11.22 -8.65
N GLN A 166 -10.63 10.74 -7.94
CA GLN A 166 -9.27 11.26 -7.97
C GLN A 166 -9.19 12.78 -7.74
N GLN A 167 -9.91 13.25 -6.72
CA GLN A 167 -9.81 14.60 -6.18
C GLN A 167 -8.68 14.69 -5.14
N GLU A 168 -8.45 13.61 -4.37
CA GLU A 168 -7.45 13.56 -3.29
C GLU A 168 -6.31 12.54 -3.53
N SER A 169 -6.57 11.39 -4.16
CA SER A 169 -5.57 10.36 -4.51
C SER A 169 -5.49 10.09 -6.04
N LEU A 170 -4.56 9.23 -6.47
CA LEU A 170 -4.48 8.73 -7.85
C LEU A 170 -5.03 7.29 -7.93
N GLU A 171 -6.16 7.06 -7.28
CA GLU A 171 -6.61 5.73 -6.86
C GLU A 171 -6.67 4.66 -7.96
N ALA A 172 -6.93 5.00 -9.22
CA ALA A 172 -6.88 3.98 -10.28
C ALA A 172 -5.46 3.36 -10.42
N SER A 173 -4.41 4.14 -10.14
CA SER A 173 -3.04 3.63 -9.99
C SER A 173 -2.87 2.91 -8.66
N ASP A 174 -3.21 3.54 -7.54
CA ASP A 174 -2.93 3.00 -6.20
C ASP A 174 -3.68 1.67 -5.94
N SER A 175 -4.91 1.54 -6.43
CA SER A 175 -5.68 0.29 -6.48
C SER A 175 -5.08 -0.73 -7.44
N THR A 176 -4.56 -0.33 -8.60
CA THR A 176 -3.88 -1.24 -9.53
C THR A 176 -2.61 -1.81 -8.90
N ASP A 177 -1.76 -0.94 -8.33
CA ASP A 177 -0.50 -1.32 -7.70
C ASP A 177 -0.75 -2.17 -6.44
N SER A 178 -1.83 -1.91 -5.69
CA SER A 178 -2.29 -2.76 -4.58
C SER A 178 -2.74 -4.16 -5.05
N SER A 179 -3.51 -4.28 -6.15
CA SER A 179 -3.90 -5.59 -6.69
C SER A 179 -2.70 -6.36 -7.25
N GLN A 180 -1.77 -5.69 -7.94
CA GLN A 180 -0.50 -6.28 -8.40
C GLN A 180 0.35 -6.80 -7.23
N TYR A 181 0.42 -6.05 -6.12
CA TYR A 181 1.15 -6.44 -4.91
C TYR A 181 0.63 -7.75 -4.28
N TRP A 182 -0.68 -8.03 -4.37
CA TRP A 182 -1.22 -9.31 -3.92
C TRP A 182 -1.00 -10.42 -4.95
N ALA A 183 -1.16 -10.14 -6.25
CA ALA A 183 -0.90 -11.09 -7.33
C ALA A 183 0.56 -11.59 -7.36
N ASP A 184 1.56 -10.71 -7.18
CA ASP A 184 2.99 -11.05 -7.08
C ASP A 184 3.36 -11.79 -5.76
N ARG A 185 2.41 -11.96 -4.82
CA ARG A 185 2.60 -12.71 -3.56
C ARG A 185 2.08 -14.14 -3.59
N GLU A 186 1.19 -14.47 -4.53
CA GLU A 186 0.67 -15.84 -4.66
C GLU A 186 1.78 -16.82 -5.07
N PRO A 187 1.90 -18.00 -4.42
CA PRO A 187 2.95 -18.95 -4.70
C PRO A 187 2.77 -19.59 -6.09
N GLU A 188 3.89 -19.89 -6.74
CA GLU A 188 3.92 -20.53 -8.08
C GLU A 188 3.25 -19.65 -9.17
N THR A 189 3.40 -18.32 -9.06
CA THR A 189 2.89 -17.33 -10.02
C THR A 189 3.97 -16.88 -11.01
N ASP A 190 3.62 -16.82 -12.30
CA ASP A 190 4.36 -16.05 -13.31
C ASP A 190 3.67 -14.70 -13.59
N SER A 191 4.42 -13.62 -13.77
CA SER A 191 3.88 -12.29 -14.10
C SER A 191 4.56 -11.64 -15.33
N TRP A 192 3.80 -10.88 -16.12
CA TRP A 192 4.29 -10.18 -17.32
C TRP A 192 3.56 -8.87 -17.62
N SER A 193 4.29 -7.85 -18.04
CA SER A 193 3.73 -6.55 -18.42
C SER A 193 2.82 -6.64 -19.66
N ILE A 194 1.70 -5.90 -19.62
CA ILE A 194 0.69 -5.81 -20.69
C ILE A 194 1.13 -4.74 -21.71
N PRO A 195 1.44 -5.11 -22.96
CA PRO A 195 1.84 -4.14 -23.99
C PRO A 195 0.79 -3.07 -24.25
N GLY A 196 1.21 -1.80 -24.34
CA GLY A 196 0.31 -0.65 -24.51
C GLY A 196 -0.22 -0.04 -23.19
N THR A 197 0.23 -0.56 -22.05
CA THR A 197 -0.01 0.02 -20.71
C THR A 197 1.28 0.62 -20.14
N GLY A 198 1.20 1.29 -18.98
CA GLY A 198 2.36 1.81 -18.25
C GLY A 198 2.94 0.77 -17.29
N ASN A 199 2.27 0.59 -16.15
CA ASN A 199 2.57 -0.42 -15.11
C ASN A 199 1.74 -1.71 -15.25
N GLY A 200 0.90 -1.86 -16.27
CA GLY A 200 -0.10 -2.93 -16.29
C GLY A 200 0.54 -4.32 -16.35
N MET A 201 0.10 -5.24 -15.50
CA MET A 201 0.65 -6.60 -15.35
C MET A 201 -0.43 -7.67 -15.48
N ALA A 202 -0.06 -8.82 -16.04
CA ALA A 202 -0.90 -10.01 -16.16
C ALA A 202 -0.19 -11.22 -15.56
N TYR A 203 -0.95 -12.05 -14.86
CA TYR A 203 -0.50 -13.09 -13.95
C TYR A 203 -1.10 -14.44 -14.30
N VAL A 204 -0.37 -15.52 -14.03
CA VAL A 204 -0.87 -16.90 -14.09
C VAL A 204 -0.36 -17.65 -12.88
N HIS A 205 -1.28 -18.24 -12.10
CA HIS A 205 -0.94 -19.00 -10.90
C HIS A 205 -0.97 -20.49 -11.26
N HIS A 206 0.18 -21.16 -11.17
CA HIS A 206 0.33 -22.57 -11.53
C HIS A 206 -0.15 -23.53 -10.43
N ARG A 207 -0.42 -23.00 -9.23
CA ARG A 207 -1.04 -23.70 -8.12
C ARG A 207 -2.55 -23.44 -8.11
N PRO A 208 -3.41 -24.47 -8.19
CA PRO A 208 -4.86 -24.27 -8.09
C PRO A 208 -5.30 -24.07 -6.63
N ASP A 209 -6.33 -23.24 -6.42
CA ASP A 209 -7.10 -23.22 -5.18
C ASP A 209 -7.86 -24.55 -5.05
N ALA A 210 -7.77 -25.17 -3.87
CA ALA A 210 -8.23 -26.53 -3.62
C ALA A 210 -8.96 -26.62 -2.27
N LYS A 211 -10.25 -26.26 -2.27
CA LYS A 211 -11.13 -26.31 -1.10
C LYS A 211 -11.79 -27.70 -0.97
N PRO A 212 -11.78 -28.35 0.21
CA PRO A 212 -12.38 -29.68 0.39
C PRO A 212 -13.85 -29.73 -0.05
N GLY A 213 -14.20 -30.70 -0.90
CA GLY A 213 -15.53 -30.85 -1.48
C GLY A 213 -15.77 -30.09 -2.80
N TYR A 214 -14.82 -29.29 -3.26
CA TYR A 214 -14.89 -28.54 -4.51
C TYR A 214 -13.88 -29.05 -5.55
N VAL A 215 -14.13 -28.74 -6.83
CA VAL A 215 -13.17 -28.97 -7.91
C VAL A 215 -12.05 -27.93 -7.79
N PRO A 216 -10.76 -28.32 -7.81
CA PRO A 216 -9.67 -27.35 -7.79
C PRO A 216 -9.69 -26.43 -9.01
N LEU A 217 -9.43 -25.14 -8.80
CA LEU A 217 -9.47 -24.12 -9.85
C LEU A 217 -8.12 -23.41 -9.95
N TYR A 218 -7.59 -23.34 -11.17
CA TYR A 218 -6.50 -22.46 -11.54
C TYR A 218 -7.06 -21.06 -11.79
N SER A 219 -6.31 -20.04 -11.40
CA SER A 219 -6.61 -18.62 -11.64
C SER A 219 -5.60 -17.99 -12.62
N ALA A 220 -6.02 -16.91 -13.26
CA ALA A 220 -5.16 -15.95 -13.93
C ALA A 220 -5.82 -14.57 -13.87
N GLU A 221 -5.07 -13.55 -13.48
CA GLU A 221 -5.56 -12.18 -13.28
C GLU A 221 -4.76 -11.16 -14.09
N ALA A 222 -5.31 -9.97 -14.32
CA ALA A 222 -4.56 -8.87 -14.93
C ALA A 222 -5.09 -7.49 -14.52
N HIS A 223 -4.16 -6.63 -14.12
CA HIS A 223 -4.42 -5.34 -13.49
C HIS A 223 -3.69 -4.21 -14.22
N ALA A 224 -4.43 -3.20 -14.66
CA ALA A 224 -3.90 -1.99 -15.28
C ALA A 224 -4.88 -0.83 -15.13
N TYR A 225 -4.43 0.41 -15.30
CA TYR A 225 -5.31 1.59 -15.30
C TYR A 225 -5.14 2.47 -16.53
N ARG A 226 -6.14 3.34 -16.77
CA ARG A 226 -5.99 4.50 -17.66
C ARG A 226 -6.85 5.67 -17.15
N GLY A 227 -6.19 6.75 -16.75
CA GLY A 227 -6.88 7.93 -16.23
C GLY A 227 -7.48 7.65 -14.86
N ASP A 228 -8.79 7.84 -14.72
CA ASP A 228 -9.57 7.63 -13.51
C ASP A 228 -10.22 6.24 -13.41
N VAL A 229 -9.86 5.32 -14.32
CA VAL A 229 -10.41 3.96 -14.41
C VAL A 229 -9.32 2.89 -14.22
N ALA A 230 -9.48 2.05 -13.20
CA ALA A 230 -8.77 0.79 -13.06
C ALA A 230 -9.51 -0.32 -13.83
N MET A 231 -8.74 -1.29 -14.34
CA MET A 231 -9.22 -2.50 -15.02
C MET A 231 -8.70 -3.72 -14.25
N GLU A 232 -9.64 -4.52 -13.74
CA GLU A 232 -9.37 -5.87 -13.28
C GLU A 232 -9.85 -6.87 -14.34
N VAL A 233 -9.10 -7.95 -14.53
CA VAL A 233 -9.49 -9.12 -15.30
C VAL A 233 -9.25 -10.36 -14.46
N TRP A 234 -10.22 -11.27 -14.43
CA TRP A 234 -10.12 -12.55 -13.74
C TRP A 234 -10.52 -13.69 -14.68
N ILE A 235 -9.80 -14.81 -14.65
CA ILE A 235 -10.11 -16.04 -15.36
C ILE A 235 -9.93 -17.21 -14.39
N TYR A 236 -10.89 -18.12 -14.32
CA TYR A 236 -10.78 -19.36 -13.56
C TYR A 236 -11.09 -20.57 -14.43
N ASP A 237 -10.38 -21.69 -14.24
CA ASP A 237 -10.64 -22.94 -14.96
C ASP A 237 -10.22 -24.16 -14.12
N SER A 238 -10.87 -25.28 -14.38
CA SER A 238 -10.49 -26.65 -13.98
C SER A 238 -9.11 -27.13 -14.46
N LYS A 239 -8.36 -26.30 -15.21
CA LYS A 239 -7.13 -26.63 -15.93
C LYS A 239 -6.16 -25.44 -15.92
N PRO A 240 -4.84 -25.65 -16.02
CA PRO A 240 -3.86 -24.57 -16.10
C PRO A 240 -4.20 -23.55 -17.19
N ILE A 241 -4.31 -22.28 -16.81
CA ILE A 241 -4.59 -21.18 -17.73
C ILE A 241 -3.27 -20.72 -18.37
N THR A 242 -3.27 -20.42 -19.67
CA THR A 242 -2.06 -20.01 -20.38
C THR A 242 -1.87 -18.49 -20.35
N LYS A 243 -0.61 -18.05 -20.30
CA LYS A 243 -0.22 -16.64 -20.52
C LYS A 243 -0.96 -15.98 -21.69
N ALA A 244 -1.05 -16.69 -22.81
CA ALA A 244 -1.70 -16.19 -24.02
C ALA A 244 -3.18 -15.88 -23.82
N ARG A 245 -3.87 -16.62 -22.93
CA ARG A 245 -5.30 -16.47 -22.65
C ARG A 245 -5.60 -15.19 -21.88
N ILE A 246 -4.88 -14.94 -20.79
CA ILE A 246 -5.05 -13.72 -19.97
C ILE A 246 -4.53 -12.49 -20.71
N MET A 247 -3.38 -12.60 -21.41
CA MET A 247 -2.76 -11.51 -22.16
C MET A 247 -3.58 -11.05 -23.37
N ASP A 248 -4.32 -11.95 -24.04
CA ASP A 248 -5.28 -11.57 -25.09
C ASP A 248 -6.41 -10.71 -24.53
N LEU A 249 -7.01 -11.13 -23.42
CA LEU A 249 -8.16 -10.45 -22.83
C LEU A 249 -7.78 -9.06 -22.29
N ALA A 250 -6.68 -8.97 -21.54
CA ALA A 250 -6.17 -7.73 -20.97
C ALA A 250 -5.84 -6.69 -22.06
N LYS A 251 -5.13 -7.08 -23.13
CA LYS A 251 -4.85 -6.19 -24.27
C LYS A 251 -6.13 -5.66 -24.91
N ARG A 252 -7.05 -6.56 -25.28
CA ARG A 252 -8.29 -6.22 -25.98
C ARG A 252 -9.25 -5.38 -25.12
N GLN A 253 -9.10 -5.40 -23.79
CA GLN A 253 -9.81 -4.49 -22.89
C GLN A 253 -9.09 -3.13 -22.77
N MET A 254 -7.76 -3.10 -22.66
CA MET A 254 -6.98 -1.86 -22.63
C MET A 254 -6.98 -1.08 -23.96
N GLU A 255 -7.23 -1.76 -25.09
CA GLU A 255 -7.53 -1.14 -26.39
C GLU A 255 -8.89 -0.42 -26.42
N ARG A 256 -9.82 -0.79 -25.53
CA ARG A 256 -11.16 -0.19 -25.44
C ARG A 256 -11.28 0.94 -24.42
N LEU A 257 -10.28 1.11 -23.54
CA LEU A 257 -10.07 2.30 -22.72
C LEU A 257 -9.31 3.37 -23.51
#